data_AF-A0A9K3D6U5-F1
#
_entry.id   AF-A0A9K3D6U5-F1
#
_cell.length_a   1.000
_cell.length_b   1.000
_cell.length_c   1.000
_cell.angle_alpha   90.00
_cell.angle_beta   90.00
_cell.angle_gamma   90.00
#
_symmetry.space_group_name_H-M   'P 1'
#
loop_
_entity.id
_entity.type
_entity.pdbx_description
1 polymer ?
#
loop_
_entity_poly.entity_id
_entity_poly.type
_entity_poly.pdbx_seq_one_letter_code
_entity_poly.pdbx_strand_id
1 'polypeptide(L)'
;STHSEEWLGKVIKDVVECGYEFSSFLFTVSAPPTLVLRDASMMCHLSKLVYPGQDVYRESAMSTFYNALKREHHSKKTVKFQLGPRTREATGATFDAEGEMKVVMRVHTGETLVFPPSIVATFSRDLRNLLAGKTGRRRHNQEGDAPRRHSACQADHSHLSNAVQRFVNGHFTEPDHIRTVMPCPPPCRIHPFTPEAEGAGEPFSVTHSLKYDVEPIMVLGRYRKEEREVSQTTWAFAPDMMSIQKGTTSVLQPLFDCKSALFHAAGREDIDVRMLGSGRPFCLELLQPK
;
A
#
# COMPACT_ATOMS: atom_id res chain seq x y z
N SER A 1 -0.55 -24.06 -16.37
CA SER A 1 -0.99 -24.41 -15.01
C SER A 1 0.18 -24.54 -14.03
N THR A 2 1.36 -25.00 -14.45
CA THR A 2 2.56 -25.13 -13.59
C THR A 2 3.11 -23.79 -13.08
N HIS A 3 3.28 -22.79 -13.97
CA HIS A 3 3.83 -21.49 -13.58
C HIS A 3 2.98 -20.70 -12.56
N SER A 4 1.65 -20.86 -12.59
CA SER A 4 0.77 -20.20 -11.61
C SER A 4 0.89 -20.84 -10.23
N GLU A 5 1.02 -22.15 -10.16
CA GLU A 5 1.19 -22.89 -8.91
C GLU A 5 2.58 -22.65 -8.31
N GLU A 6 3.63 -22.60 -9.12
CA GLU A 6 4.98 -22.19 -8.70
C GLU A 6 4.98 -20.77 -8.10
N TRP A 7 4.28 -19.83 -8.75
CA TRP A 7 4.19 -18.45 -8.26
C TRP A 7 3.44 -18.36 -6.94
N LEU A 8 2.28 -19.03 -6.81
CA LEU A 8 1.52 -19.09 -5.56
C LEU A 8 2.35 -19.71 -4.44
N GLY A 9 3.02 -20.83 -4.72
CA GLY A 9 3.89 -21.51 -3.76
C GLY A 9 5.04 -20.62 -3.29
N LYS A 10 5.65 -19.85 -4.19
CA LYS A 10 6.69 -18.88 -3.83
C LYS A 10 6.16 -17.80 -2.88
N VAL A 11 5.01 -17.19 -3.18
CA VAL A 11 4.42 -16.16 -2.32
C VAL A 11 4.13 -16.73 -0.93
N ILE A 12 3.53 -17.92 -0.85
CA ILE A 12 3.21 -18.56 0.43
C ILE A 12 4.49 -18.85 1.21
N LYS A 13 5.53 -19.37 0.55
CA LYS A 13 6.84 -19.60 1.15
C LYS A 13 7.44 -18.31 1.72
N ASP A 14 7.41 -17.22 0.95
CA ASP A 14 7.92 -15.91 1.38
C ASP A 14 7.17 -15.39 2.61
N VAL A 15 5.88 -15.70 2.76
CA VAL A 15 5.07 -15.36 3.95
C VAL A 15 5.41 -16.25 5.13
N VAL A 16 5.60 -17.56 4.93
CA VAL A 16 6.00 -18.50 6.00
C VAL A 16 7.39 -18.16 6.54
N GLU A 17 8.31 -17.75 5.66
CA GLU A 17 9.70 -17.42 6.00
C GLU A 17 9.89 -15.92 6.29
N CYS A 18 8.79 -15.17 6.55
CA CYS A 18 8.85 -13.72 6.76
C CYS A 18 9.54 -13.33 8.09
N GLY A 19 9.65 -14.27 9.03
CA GLY A 19 10.29 -14.08 10.32
C GLY A 19 9.46 -13.29 11.33
N TYR A 20 8.15 -13.17 11.12
CA TYR A 20 7.20 -12.58 12.07
C TYR A 20 6.32 -13.67 12.69
N GLU A 21 6.05 -13.54 13.98
CA GLU A 21 5.02 -14.29 14.70
C GLU A 21 3.66 -13.61 14.51
N PHE A 22 2.64 -14.39 14.11
CA PHE A 22 1.29 -13.89 13.92
C PHE A 22 0.26 -15.02 14.08
N SER A 23 -0.89 -14.69 14.67
CA SER A 23 -2.01 -15.65 14.83
C SER A 23 -3.07 -15.47 13.75
N SER A 24 -3.16 -14.27 13.18
CA SER A 24 -4.10 -13.90 12.13
C SER A 24 -3.43 -12.99 11.10
N PHE A 25 -3.89 -13.04 9.85
CA PHE A 25 -3.32 -12.23 8.78
C PHE A 25 -4.36 -11.82 7.73
N LEU A 26 -4.03 -10.76 6.97
CA LEU A 26 -4.82 -10.28 5.86
C LEU A 26 -3.95 -9.98 4.63
N PHE A 27 -4.46 -10.26 3.43
CA PHE A 27 -3.80 -9.89 2.18
C PHE A 27 -4.33 -8.55 1.66
N THR A 28 -3.43 -7.62 1.39
CA THR A 28 -3.72 -6.38 0.67
C THR A 28 -2.98 -6.38 -0.66
N VAL A 29 -3.73 -6.41 -1.77
CA VAL A 29 -3.16 -6.42 -3.12
C VAL A 29 -3.29 -5.04 -3.73
N SER A 30 -2.16 -4.40 -4.03
CA SER A 30 -2.09 -3.17 -4.81
C SER A 30 -1.77 -3.51 -6.26
N ALA A 31 -2.66 -3.14 -7.17
CA ALA A 31 -2.46 -3.28 -8.60
C ALA A 31 -1.94 -1.95 -9.17
N PRO A 32 -1.03 -1.96 -10.16
CA PRO A 32 -0.62 -0.75 -10.82
C PRO A 32 -1.78 -0.20 -11.67
N PRO A 33 -1.84 1.12 -11.92
CA PRO A 33 -2.98 1.71 -12.60
C PRO A 33 -3.14 1.22 -14.06
N THR A 34 -2.07 0.73 -14.67
CA THR A 34 -2.08 0.06 -15.97
C THR A 34 -2.94 -1.19 -15.96
N LEU A 35 -2.74 -2.07 -14.97
CA LEU A 35 -3.53 -3.28 -14.79
C LEU A 35 -5.01 -2.96 -14.55
N VAL A 36 -5.30 -1.88 -13.82
CA VAL A 36 -6.66 -1.38 -13.62
C VAL A 36 -7.33 -1.02 -14.95
N LEU A 37 -6.63 -0.31 -15.84
CA LEU A 37 -7.16 0.05 -17.17
C LEU A 37 -7.28 -1.15 -18.10
N ARG A 38 -6.37 -2.11 -18.01
CA ARG A 38 -6.43 -3.36 -18.79
C ARG A 38 -7.62 -4.21 -18.38
N ASP A 39 -7.85 -4.38 -17.08
CA ASP A 39 -9.04 -5.03 -16.54
C ASP A 39 -10.31 -4.36 -17.06
N ALA A 40 -10.39 -3.02 -16.97
CA ALA A 40 -11.54 -2.26 -17.47
C ALA A 40 -11.77 -2.44 -18.97
N SER A 41 -10.71 -2.34 -19.78
CA SER A 41 -10.78 -2.50 -21.23
C SER A 41 -11.20 -3.92 -21.63
N MET A 42 -10.67 -4.94 -20.95
CA MET A 42 -11.06 -6.33 -21.16
C MET A 42 -12.54 -6.53 -20.84
N MET A 43 -13.02 -5.95 -19.74
CA MET A 43 -14.42 -6.03 -19.36
C MET A 43 -15.35 -5.35 -20.39
N CYS A 44 -14.96 -4.19 -20.93
CA CYS A 44 -15.67 -3.55 -22.05
C CYS A 44 -15.65 -4.38 -23.33
N HIS A 45 -14.60 -5.16 -23.57
CA HIS A 45 -14.54 -6.06 -24.71
C HIS A 45 -15.49 -7.25 -24.53
N LEU A 46 -15.43 -7.90 -23.36
CA LEU A 46 -16.29 -9.04 -23.02
C LEU A 46 -17.78 -8.65 -23.01
N SER A 47 -18.14 -7.48 -22.50
CA SER A 47 -19.54 -7.03 -22.48
C SER A 47 -20.13 -6.93 -23.90
N LYS A 48 -19.34 -6.43 -24.86
CA LYS A 48 -19.74 -6.34 -26.27
C LYS A 48 -19.89 -7.72 -26.93
N LEU A 49 -19.07 -8.69 -26.53
CA LEU A 49 -19.16 -10.07 -27.04
C LEU A 49 -20.39 -10.80 -26.49
N VAL A 50 -20.72 -10.60 -25.21
CA VAL A 50 -21.86 -11.29 -24.58
C VAL A 50 -23.19 -10.67 -25.00
N TYR A 51 -23.24 -9.36 -25.22
CA TYR A 51 -24.46 -8.61 -25.56
C TYR A 51 -24.29 -7.81 -26.87
N PRO A 52 -24.19 -8.49 -28.03
CA PRO A 52 -24.01 -7.81 -29.30
C PRO A 52 -25.24 -6.94 -29.63
N GLY A 53 -25.02 -5.66 -29.95
CA GLY A 53 -26.06 -4.76 -30.44
C GLY A 53 -26.99 -4.16 -29.38
N GLN A 54 -26.86 -4.55 -28.10
CA GLN A 54 -27.54 -3.88 -26.99
C GLN A 54 -26.62 -2.81 -26.40
N ASP A 55 -27.18 -1.63 -26.11
CA ASP A 55 -26.49 -0.63 -25.29
C ASP A 55 -26.51 -1.12 -23.84
N VAL A 56 -25.59 -2.05 -23.53
CA VAL A 56 -25.44 -2.78 -22.25
C VAL A 56 -25.42 -1.84 -21.04
N TYR A 57 -25.14 -0.56 -21.28
CA TYR A 57 -24.96 0.51 -20.31
C TYR A 57 -26.26 1.23 -19.93
N ARG A 58 -27.38 1.01 -20.64
CA ARG A 58 -28.65 1.74 -20.43
C ARG A 58 -29.80 0.93 -19.82
N GLU A 59 -29.80 -0.41 -19.88
CA GLU A 59 -30.94 -1.22 -19.41
C GLU A 59 -30.81 -1.72 -17.94
N SER A 60 -31.92 -1.64 -17.19
CA SER A 60 -31.92 -1.81 -15.73
C SER A 60 -31.59 -3.23 -15.24
N ALA A 61 -31.91 -4.28 -16.01
CA ALA A 61 -31.58 -5.67 -15.68
C ALA A 61 -30.08 -5.98 -15.85
N MET A 62 -29.45 -5.38 -16.87
CA MET A 62 -28.01 -5.47 -17.15
C MET A 62 -27.16 -4.69 -16.15
N SER A 63 -27.75 -3.68 -15.51
CA SER A 63 -27.11 -2.91 -14.45
C SER A 63 -26.66 -3.78 -13.28
N THR A 64 -27.30 -4.93 -12.99
CA THR A 64 -26.92 -5.79 -11.85
C THR A 64 -25.64 -6.58 -12.11
N PHE A 65 -25.53 -7.27 -13.26
CA PHE A 65 -24.29 -7.95 -13.67
C PHE A 65 -23.16 -6.94 -13.82
N TYR A 66 -23.46 -5.80 -14.44
CA TYR A 66 -22.55 -4.69 -14.64
C TYR A 66 -22.10 -4.04 -13.32
N ASN A 67 -23.01 -3.83 -12.35
CA ASN A 67 -22.68 -3.29 -11.02
C ASN A 67 -21.90 -4.31 -10.19
N ALA A 68 -22.15 -5.61 -10.36
CA ALA A 68 -21.35 -6.67 -9.74
C ALA A 68 -19.90 -6.68 -10.29
N LEU A 69 -19.72 -6.36 -11.57
CA LEU A 69 -18.41 -6.26 -12.22
C LEU A 69 -17.70 -4.91 -11.95
N LYS A 70 -18.46 -3.81 -11.83
CA LYS A 70 -17.94 -2.44 -11.64
C LYS A 70 -17.38 -2.19 -10.25
N ARG A 71 -17.87 -2.90 -9.24
CA ARG A 71 -17.56 -2.60 -7.82
C ARG A 71 -16.21 -3.12 -7.35
N GLU A 72 -15.54 -3.98 -8.10
CA GLU A 72 -14.30 -4.58 -7.60
C GLU A 72 -13.31 -5.04 -8.66
N HIS A 73 -12.01 -4.89 -8.36
CA HIS A 73 -10.96 -5.46 -9.18
C HIS A 73 -10.95 -6.98 -9.04
N HIS A 74 -11.51 -7.68 -10.03
CA HIS A 74 -11.53 -9.13 -10.07
C HIS A 74 -10.12 -9.71 -9.92
N SER A 75 -9.11 -9.12 -10.54
CA SER A 75 -7.71 -9.54 -10.41
C SER A 75 -7.22 -9.54 -8.95
N LYS A 76 -7.45 -8.45 -8.20
CA LYS A 76 -7.08 -8.35 -6.78
C LYS A 76 -7.81 -9.39 -5.93
N LYS A 77 -9.12 -9.55 -6.13
CA LYS A 77 -9.92 -10.52 -5.36
C LYS A 77 -9.48 -11.95 -5.64
N THR A 78 -9.27 -12.30 -6.91
CA THR A 78 -8.82 -13.63 -7.31
C THR A 78 -7.49 -13.99 -6.67
N VAL A 79 -6.53 -13.05 -6.67
CA VAL A 79 -5.24 -13.25 -5.98
C VAL A 79 -5.45 -13.50 -4.48
N LYS A 80 -6.27 -12.69 -3.80
CA LYS A 80 -6.58 -12.89 -2.38
C LYS A 80 -7.29 -14.23 -2.11
N PHE A 81 -8.22 -14.62 -2.98
CA PHE A 81 -8.99 -15.85 -2.85
C PHE A 81 -8.12 -17.10 -3.04
N GLN A 82 -7.11 -17.03 -3.91
CA GLN A 82 -6.14 -18.11 -4.10
C GLN A 82 -5.11 -18.17 -2.97
N LEU A 83 -4.60 -17.02 -2.53
CA LEU A 83 -3.53 -16.97 -1.53
C LEU A 83 -4.04 -17.19 -0.10
N GLY A 84 -5.17 -16.60 0.28
CA GLY A 84 -5.65 -16.59 1.67
C GLY A 84 -5.81 -17.98 2.27
N PRO A 85 -6.67 -18.87 1.71
CA PRO A 85 -6.89 -20.21 2.24
C PRO A 85 -5.62 -21.07 2.28
N ARG A 86 -4.77 -20.96 1.26
CA ARG A 86 -3.53 -21.74 1.15
C ARG A 86 -2.46 -21.25 2.13
N THR A 87 -2.37 -19.94 2.33
CA THR A 87 -1.46 -19.36 3.33
C THR A 87 -1.88 -19.77 4.73
N ARG A 88 -3.19 -19.73 5.03
CA ARG A 88 -3.76 -20.25 6.29
C ARG A 88 -3.38 -21.71 6.54
N GLU A 89 -3.49 -22.55 5.52
CA GLU A 89 -3.10 -23.97 5.64
C GLU A 89 -1.60 -24.13 5.90
N ALA A 90 -0.76 -23.32 5.27
CA ALA A 90 0.69 -23.38 5.43
C ALA A 90 1.20 -22.81 6.76
N THR A 91 0.56 -21.77 7.31
CA THR A 91 0.99 -21.08 8.53
C THR A 91 0.24 -21.51 9.78
N GLY A 92 -0.97 -22.08 9.63
CA GLY A 92 -1.89 -22.33 10.73
C GLY A 92 -2.63 -21.08 11.25
N ALA A 93 -2.30 -19.88 10.76
CA ALA A 93 -2.90 -18.61 11.18
C ALA A 93 -4.26 -18.36 10.52
N THR A 94 -5.14 -17.61 11.17
CA THR A 94 -6.47 -17.29 10.62
C THR A 94 -6.39 -16.22 9.53
N PHE A 95 -7.25 -16.33 8.51
CA PHE A 95 -7.31 -15.37 7.40
C PHE A 95 -8.51 -14.43 7.59
N ASP A 96 -8.26 -13.25 8.16
CA ASP A 96 -9.30 -12.35 8.66
C ASP A 96 -9.12 -10.92 8.14
N ALA A 97 -10.21 -10.15 8.08
CA ALA A 97 -10.17 -8.77 7.56
C ALA A 97 -9.45 -7.78 8.51
N GLU A 98 -9.36 -8.13 9.79
CA GLU A 98 -8.70 -7.38 10.86
C GLU A 98 -7.48 -8.13 11.39
N GLY A 99 -6.87 -8.99 10.56
CA GLY A 99 -5.72 -9.79 10.98
C GLY A 99 -4.53 -8.93 11.41
N GLU A 100 -3.85 -9.38 12.47
CA GLU A 100 -2.72 -8.71 13.14
C GLU A 100 -1.55 -8.42 12.18
N MET A 101 -1.29 -9.35 11.26
CA MET A 101 -0.30 -9.16 10.19
C MET A 101 -0.98 -8.86 8.86
N LYS A 102 -0.64 -7.72 8.28
CA LYS A 102 -1.05 -7.33 6.93
C LYS A 102 0.06 -7.61 5.91
N VAL A 103 -0.19 -8.59 5.06
CA VAL A 103 0.66 -8.91 3.91
C VAL A 103 0.28 -8.02 2.73
N VAL A 104 1.08 -6.98 2.50
CA VAL A 104 0.91 -6.02 1.41
C VAL A 104 1.67 -6.49 0.17
N MET A 105 0.93 -7.08 -0.77
CA MET A 105 1.43 -7.42 -2.09
C MET A 105 1.29 -6.23 -3.04
N ARG A 106 2.39 -5.76 -3.61
CA ARG A 106 2.40 -4.80 -4.72
C ARG A 106 2.72 -5.51 -6.01
N VAL A 107 1.81 -5.40 -6.98
CA VAL A 107 1.97 -5.94 -8.32
C VAL A 107 2.61 -4.87 -9.22
N HIS A 108 3.51 -5.29 -10.11
CA HIS A 108 4.17 -4.42 -11.08
C HIS A 108 4.07 -5.05 -12.47
N THR A 109 3.76 -4.25 -13.50
CA THR A 109 3.63 -4.75 -14.88
C THR A 109 4.72 -4.22 -15.83
N GLY A 110 5.64 -3.39 -15.33
CA GLY A 110 6.66 -2.70 -16.16
C GLY A 110 6.10 -1.63 -17.11
N GLU A 111 4.79 -1.56 -17.28
CA GLU A 111 4.10 -0.59 -18.14
C GLU A 111 4.09 0.81 -17.50
N THR A 112 4.31 1.83 -18.32
CA THR A 112 4.14 3.23 -17.92
C THR A 112 2.87 3.79 -18.57
N LEU A 113 1.99 4.39 -17.76
CA LEU A 113 0.82 5.08 -18.32
C LEU A 113 1.25 6.42 -18.90
N VAL A 114 1.08 6.53 -20.21
CA VAL A 114 1.14 7.80 -20.92
C VAL A 114 -0.30 8.16 -21.30
N PHE A 115 -0.80 9.27 -20.75
CA PHE A 115 -2.12 9.78 -21.10
C PHE A 115 -1.99 10.86 -22.18
N PRO A 116 -2.75 10.79 -23.29
CA PRO A 116 -2.84 11.88 -24.26
C PRO A 116 -3.23 13.20 -23.60
N PRO A 117 -2.66 14.36 -24.02
CA PRO A 117 -2.99 15.66 -23.44
C PRO A 117 -4.49 16.01 -23.45
N SER A 118 -5.22 15.55 -24.48
CA SER A 118 -6.67 15.69 -24.61
C SER A 118 -7.44 15.00 -23.48
N ILE A 119 -6.97 13.85 -23.02
CA ILE A 119 -7.56 13.10 -21.90
C ILE A 119 -7.08 13.66 -20.57
N VAL A 120 -5.81 14.06 -20.48
CA VAL A 120 -5.32 14.75 -19.28
C VAL A 120 -6.13 16.02 -19.00
N ALA A 121 -6.62 16.71 -20.04
CA ALA A 121 -7.47 17.88 -19.90
C ALA A 121 -8.84 17.59 -19.26
N THR A 122 -9.40 16.37 -19.43
CA THR A 122 -10.67 15.96 -18.82
C THR A 122 -10.50 15.54 -17.35
N PHE A 123 -9.27 15.31 -16.90
CA PHE A 123 -9.00 14.98 -15.52
C PHE A 123 -9.28 16.16 -14.58
N SER A 124 -9.82 15.84 -13.41
CA SER A 124 -9.97 16.80 -12.32
C SER A 124 -8.63 17.48 -12.02
N ARG A 125 -8.66 18.73 -11.56
CA ARG A 125 -7.45 19.49 -11.22
C ARG A 125 -6.56 18.73 -10.23
N ASP A 126 -7.18 18.03 -9.29
CA ASP A 126 -6.48 17.21 -8.29
C ASP A 126 -5.79 16.01 -8.94
N LEU A 127 -6.46 15.32 -9.88
CA LEU A 127 -5.87 14.20 -10.62
C LEU A 127 -4.72 14.67 -11.51
N ARG A 128 -4.86 15.81 -12.19
CA ARG A 128 -3.75 16.42 -12.97
C ARG A 128 -2.54 16.76 -12.10
N ASN A 129 -2.77 17.35 -10.93
CA ASN A 129 -1.70 17.67 -9.99
C ASN A 129 -1.03 16.41 -9.42
N LEU A 130 -1.83 15.38 -9.13
CA LEU A 130 -1.37 14.09 -8.63
C LEU A 130 -0.52 13.34 -9.68
N LEU A 131 -0.98 13.31 -10.94
CA LEU A 131 -0.25 12.76 -12.08
C LEU A 131 1.05 13.51 -12.37
N ALA A 132 1.06 14.83 -12.17
CA ALA A 132 2.25 15.67 -12.38
C ALA A 132 3.25 15.63 -11.20
N GLY A 133 3.01 14.80 -10.18
CA GLY A 133 3.85 14.74 -8.96
C GLY A 133 3.80 16.03 -8.12
N LYS A 134 2.85 16.92 -8.39
CA LYS A 134 2.66 18.18 -7.67
C LYS A 134 1.74 17.93 -6.48
N THR A 135 2.26 17.29 -5.43
CA THR A 135 1.56 17.28 -4.13
C THR A 135 1.41 18.72 -3.64
N GLY A 136 0.21 19.05 -3.18
CA GLY A 136 -0.28 20.40 -2.96
C GLY A 136 0.66 21.34 -2.18
N ARG A 137 0.53 22.64 -2.47
CA ARG A 137 1.03 23.72 -1.61
C ARG A 137 0.68 23.39 -0.16
N ARG A 138 1.70 23.07 0.65
CA ARG A 138 1.61 23.28 2.11
C ARG A 138 1.15 24.72 2.30
N ARG A 139 0.04 24.92 3.01
CA ARG A 139 -0.28 26.26 3.53
C ARG A 139 0.91 26.68 4.38
N HIS A 140 1.55 27.77 3.97
CA HIS A 140 2.55 28.46 4.79
C HIS A 140 1.88 28.85 6.10
N ASN A 141 2.25 28.20 7.20
CA ASN A 141 2.39 28.88 8.48
C ASN A 141 3.90 28.95 8.75
N GLN A 142 4.36 30.16 9.05
CA GLN A 142 5.74 30.49 9.35
C GLN A 142 6.19 29.75 10.61
N GLU A 143 7.30 29.03 10.55
CA GLU A 143 8.58 29.34 11.22
C GLU A 143 9.57 28.18 11.01
N GLY A 144 10.86 28.52 10.98
CA GLY A 144 11.89 27.81 10.23
C GLY A 144 12.24 26.41 10.72
N ASP A 145 12.54 25.52 9.76
CA ASP A 145 13.60 24.52 9.93
C ASP A 145 14.12 24.01 8.57
N ALA A 146 15.39 23.62 8.54
CA ALA A 146 16.24 23.37 7.36
C ALA A 146 15.72 22.31 6.35
N PRO A 147 16.16 22.35 5.07
CA PRO A 147 15.67 21.43 4.04
C PRO A 147 16.22 20.01 4.27
N ARG A 148 15.39 19.12 4.81
CA ARG A 148 15.65 17.67 4.76
C ARG A 148 15.54 17.20 3.32
N ARG A 149 16.69 16.89 2.72
CA ARG A 149 16.80 16.14 1.46
C ARG A 149 16.21 14.75 1.66
N HIS A 150 14.93 14.57 1.33
CA HIS A 150 14.38 13.25 1.07
C HIS A 150 14.58 12.96 -0.42
N SER A 151 15.38 11.93 -0.69
CA SER A 151 15.57 11.36 -2.02
C SER A 151 14.22 11.02 -2.65
N ALA A 152 13.98 11.57 -3.84
CA ALA A 152 12.86 11.20 -4.68
C ALA A 152 13.09 9.78 -5.24
N CYS A 153 12.74 8.75 -4.46
CA CYS A 153 12.56 7.40 -4.97
C CYS A 153 11.24 6.84 -4.42
N GLN A 154 10.41 6.31 -5.32
CA GLN A 154 9.09 5.71 -5.05
C GLN A 154 7.94 6.70 -4.78
N ALA A 155 7.46 7.37 -5.84
CA ALA A 155 6.13 7.97 -5.81
C ALA A 155 5.07 6.89 -5.52
N ASP A 156 4.14 7.18 -4.61
CA ASP A 156 3.15 6.24 -4.09
C ASP A 156 2.09 5.89 -5.15
N HIS A 157 2.32 4.80 -5.89
CA HIS A 157 1.44 4.30 -6.97
C HIS A 157 -0.01 4.03 -6.53
N SER A 158 -0.29 3.96 -5.23
CA SER A 158 -1.64 3.75 -4.68
C SER A 158 -2.60 4.90 -5.02
N HIS A 159 -2.15 6.14 -4.90
CA HIS A 159 -2.96 7.32 -5.20
C HIS A 159 -3.33 7.40 -6.68
N LEU A 160 -2.38 7.09 -7.57
CA LEU A 160 -2.61 7.07 -9.01
C LEU A 160 -3.60 5.95 -9.39
N SER A 161 -3.46 4.77 -8.78
CA SER A 161 -4.37 3.65 -9.00
C SER A 161 -5.80 3.96 -8.58
N ASN A 162 -5.98 4.63 -7.44
CA ASN A 162 -7.29 5.08 -6.98
C ASN A 162 -7.91 6.13 -7.90
N ALA A 163 -7.11 7.04 -8.44
CA ALA A 163 -7.63 8.07 -9.32
C ALA A 163 -7.99 7.53 -10.70
N VAL A 164 -7.18 6.60 -11.24
CA VAL A 164 -7.52 5.81 -12.43
C VAL A 164 -8.79 4.99 -12.18
N GLN A 165 -8.94 4.38 -11.00
CA GLN A 165 -10.19 3.67 -10.66
C GLN A 165 -11.41 4.60 -10.64
N ARG A 166 -11.28 5.83 -10.12
CA ARG A 166 -12.36 6.82 -10.16
C ARG A 166 -12.71 7.22 -11.59
N PHE A 167 -11.70 7.43 -12.44
CA PHE A 167 -11.91 7.67 -13.88
C PHE A 167 -12.66 6.51 -14.53
N VAL A 168 -12.17 5.28 -14.35
CA VAL A 168 -12.81 4.05 -14.84
C VAL A 168 -14.26 3.99 -14.36
N ASN A 169 -14.53 4.21 -13.07
CA ASN A 169 -15.89 4.16 -12.51
C ASN A 169 -16.82 5.25 -13.07
N GLY A 170 -16.28 6.44 -13.37
CA GLY A 170 -17.03 7.58 -13.90
C GLY A 170 -17.31 7.49 -15.40
N HIS A 171 -16.42 6.87 -16.17
CA HIS A 171 -16.50 6.80 -17.64
C HIS A 171 -16.85 5.41 -18.18
N PHE A 172 -17.11 4.43 -17.30
CA PHE A 172 -17.44 3.06 -17.73
C PHE A 172 -18.71 2.98 -18.59
N THR A 173 -19.63 3.94 -18.46
CA THR A 173 -20.88 4.02 -19.25
C THR A 173 -20.67 4.48 -20.70
N GLU A 174 -19.48 4.96 -21.03
CA GLU A 174 -19.12 5.42 -22.38
C GLU A 174 -17.82 4.70 -22.80
N PRO A 175 -17.92 3.50 -23.41
CA PRO A 175 -16.77 2.65 -23.73
C PRO A 175 -15.70 3.34 -24.57
N ASP A 176 -16.09 4.35 -25.35
CA ASP A 176 -15.18 5.13 -26.18
C ASP A 176 -14.17 5.92 -25.34
N HIS A 177 -14.54 6.34 -24.12
CA HIS A 177 -13.64 7.01 -23.18
C HIS A 177 -12.60 6.07 -22.55
N ILE A 178 -12.87 4.77 -22.44
CA ILE A 178 -11.85 3.79 -22.03
C ILE A 178 -10.95 3.46 -23.23
N ARG A 179 -11.51 3.39 -24.44
CA ARG A 179 -10.77 3.15 -25.68
C ARG A 179 -9.74 4.23 -26.00
N THR A 180 -9.99 5.46 -25.57
CA THR A 180 -9.04 6.56 -25.75
C THR A 180 -7.79 6.41 -24.86
N VAL A 181 -7.86 5.67 -23.74
CA VAL A 181 -6.73 5.43 -22.83
C VAL A 181 -6.11 4.03 -22.93
N MET A 182 -6.87 3.04 -23.40
CA MET A 182 -6.42 1.65 -23.51
C MET A 182 -7.14 0.98 -24.69
N PRO A 183 -6.41 0.35 -25.65
CA PRO A 183 -7.04 -0.42 -26.72
C PRO A 183 -8.00 -1.48 -26.14
N CYS A 184 -9.09 -1.77 -26.86
CA CYS A 184 -10.15 -2.69 -26.44
C CYS A 184 -10.39 -3.73 -27.55
N PRO A 185 -9.83 -4.96 -27.43
CA PRO A 185 -9.22 -5.55 -26.24
C PRO A 185 -7.82 -4.97 -25.92
N PRO A 186 -7.37 -5.06 -24.65
CA PRO A 186 -6.05 -4.59 -24.27
C PRO A 186 -4.96 -5.40 -24.97
N PRO A 187 -3.87 -4.77 -25.43
CA PRO A 187 -2.84 -5.42 -26.23
C PRO A 187 -2.01 -6.35 -25.37
N CYS A 188 -1.70 -7.58 -25.79
CA CYS A 188 -0.91 -8.54 -24.99
C CYS A 188 0.56 -8.12 -24.70
N ARG A 189 1.00 -6.93 -25.15
CA ARG A 189 2.36 -6.37 -25.00
C ARG A 189 2.35 -5.07 -24.20
N ILE A 190 3.51 -4.70 -23.65
CA ILE A 190 3.72 -3.58 -22.69
C ILE A 190 3.43 -2.18 -23.28
N HIS A 191 3.42 -2.02 -24.61
CA HIS A 191 3.23 -0.71 -25.26
C HIS A 191 1.87 -0.59 -25.97
N PRO A 192 0.91 0.19 -25.40
CA PRO A 192 -0.44 0.27 -25.95
C PRO A 192 -0.60 1.06 -27.26
N PHE A 193 0.43 1.75 -27.78
CA PHE A 193 0.28 2.70 -28.88
C PHE A 193 1.31 2.58 -30.02
N THR A 194 2.12 1.53 -30.09
CA THR A 194 3.05 1.31 -31.22
C THR A 194 2.80 -0.08 -31.85
N PRO A 195 1.76 -0.23 -32.68
CA PRO A 195 1.48 -1.48 -33.38
C PRO A 195 2.49 -1.77 -34.52
N GLU A 196 3.22 -0.74 -34.97
CA GLU A 196 4.02 -0.78 -36.21
C GLU A 196 5.48 -1.23 -36.03
N ALA A 197 5.93 -1.49 -34.79
CA ALA A 197 7.23 -2.10 -34.57
C ALA A 197 7.10 -3.62 -34.66
N GLU A 198 7.22 -4.16 -35.87
CA GLU A 198 7.53 -5.57 -36.08
C GLU A 198 8.77 -5.93 -35.24
N GLY A 199 8.59 -6.68 -34.15
CA GLY A 199 9.67 -7.47 -33.53
C GLY A 199 10.25 -7.09 -32.16
N ALA A 200 9.79 -6.09 -31.41
CA ALA A 200 10.47 -5.74 -30.13
C ALA A 200 9.58 -5.16 -29.01
N GLY A 201 8.51 -5.86 -28.64
CA GLY A 201 7.80 -5.57 -27.38
C GLY A 201 8.01 -6.73 -26.41
N GLU A 202 8.63 -6.47 -25.25
CA GLU A 202 8.74 -7.46 -24.16
C GLU A 202 7.34 -8.00 -23.81
N PRO A 203 7.20 -9.32 -23.56
CA PRO A 203 5.94 -9.89 -23.11
C PRO A 203 5.50 -9.22 -21.81
N PHE A 204 4.19 -9.05 -21.64
CA PHE A 204 3.61 -8.53 -20.42
C PHE A 204 4.09 -9.37 -19.22
N SER A 205 4.98 -8.80 -18.42
CA SER A 205 5.60 -9.45 -17.27
C SER A 205 5.02 -8.87 -15.99
N VAL A 206 4.42 -9.74 -15.18
CA VAL A 206 3.87 -9.39 -13.88
C VAL A 206 4.86 -9.82 -12.82
N THR A 207 5.43 -8.85 -12.13
CA THR A 207 6.25 -9.09 -10.93
C THR A 207 5.50 -8.61 -9.69
N HIS A 208 5.98 -9.02 -8.52
CA HIS A 208 5.38 -8.62 -7.25
C HIS A 208 6.46 -8.32 -6.21
N SER A 209 6.10 -7.52 -5.22
CA SER A 209 6.86 -7.37 -3.99
C SER A 209 5.94 -7.48 -2.78
N LEU A 210 6.42 -8.13 -1.74
CA LEU A 210 5.72 -8.26 -0.46
C LEU A 210 6.29 -7.25 0.54
N LYS A 211 5.41 -6.69 1.35
CA LYS A 211 5.74 -5.96 2.58
C LYS A 211 4.83 -6.48 3.69
N TYR A 212 5.39 -6.59 4.88
CA TYR A 212 4.66 -6.99 6.07
C TYR A 212 4.40 -5.75 6.91
N ASP A 213 3.17 -5.60 7.35
CA ASP A 213 2.73 -4.51 8.22
C ASP A 213 2.09 -5.17 9.44
N VAL A 214 2.80 -5.16 10.56
CA VAL A 214 2.42 -5.82 11.80
C VAL A 214 2.01 -4.76 12.80
N GLU A 215 0.93 -5.01 13.53
CA GLU A 215 0.46 -4.11 14.57
C GLU A 215 1.55 -3.89 15.65
N PRO A 216 1.75 -2.65 16.11
CA PRO A 216 2.70 -2.37 17.17
C PRO A 216 2.33 -3.04 18.50
N ILE A 217 3.33 -3.50 19.25
CA ILE A 217 3.13 -3.94 20.63
C ILE A 217 3.22 -2.73 21.57
N MET A 218 2.19 -2.53 22.37
CA MET A 218 2.11 -1.41 23.33
C MET A 218 2.51 -1.88 24.73
N VAL A 219 3.64 -1.37 25.23
CA VAL A 219 4.11 -1.64 26.60
C VAL A 219 3.78 -0.45 27.49
N LEU A 220 2.85 -0.65 28.41
CA LEU A 220 2.43 0.36 29.39
C LEU A 220 3.20 0.19 30.70
N GLY A 221 3.64 1.30 31.29
CA GLY A 221 4.37 1.24 32.55
C GLY A 221 4.44 2.57 33.27
N ARG A 222 5.21 2.58 34.36
CA ARG A 222 5.60 3.79 35.09
C ARG A 222 7.09 3.76 35.33
N TYR A 223 7.77 4.87 35.08
CA TYR A 223 9.19 4.98 35.39
C TYR A 223 9.42 5.87 36.62
N ARG A 224 10.46 5.53 37.38
CA ARG A 224 11.04 6.40 38.40
C ARG A 224 12.38 6.90 37.88
N LYS A 225 12.70 8.15 38.18
CA LYS A 225 13.97 8.79 37.88
C LYS A 225 14.60 9.23 39.20
N GLU A 226 15.55 8.43 39.68
CA GLU A 226 16.18 8.62 40.99
C GLU A 226 17.41 9.52 40.93
N GLU A 227 18.06 9.57 39.77
CA GLU A 227 19.23 10.40 39.49
C GLU A 227 18.85 11.71 38.80
N ARG A 228 19.60 12.78 39.09
CA ARG A 228 19.60 14.00 38.28
C ARG A 228 20.55 13.76 37.09
N GLU A 229 20.46 14.58 36.05
CA GLU A 229 21.29 14.43 34.83
C GLU A 229 20.91 13.26 33.91
N VAL A 230 19.69 12.73 34.06
CA VAL A 230 19.10 11.79 33.10
C VAL A 230 17.98 12.49 32.35
N SER A 231 18.04 12.54 31.02
CA SER A 231 16.98 13.17 30.23
C SER A 231 15.77 12.22 30.10
N GLN A 232 14.58 12.76 29.87
CA GLN A 232 13.40 11.91 29.61
C GLN A 232 13.51 11.23 28.24
N THR A 233 13.80 12.02 27.21
CA THR A 233 13.94 11.61 25.80
C THR A 233 15.37 11.79 25.36
N THR A 234 15.86 10.93 24.47
CA THR A 234 17.22 11.03 23.93
C THR A 234 17.44 12.36 23.22
N TRP A 235 18.56 13.03 23.52
CA TRP A 235 18.92 14.30 22.89
C TRP A 235 19.75 14.06 21.63
N ALA A 236 19.35 14.66 20.50
CA ALA A 236 20.03 14.46 19.22
C ALA A 236 21.50 14.94 19.23
N PHE A 237 21.82 15.97 20.03
CA PHE A 237 23.17 16.51 20.16
C PHE A 237 24.01 15.80 21.24
N ALA A 238 23.40 14.92 22.04
CA ALA A 238 24.06 14.15 23.09
C ALA A 238 23.52 12.71 23.12
N PRO A 239 23.72 11.92 22.04
CA PRO A 239 23.11 10.59 21.89
C PRO A 239 23.64 9.55 22.89
N ASP A 240 24.86 9.76 23.39
CA ASP A 240 25.50 8.87 24.36
C ASP A 240 24.95 9.05 25.78
N MET A 241 24.42 10.23 26.08
CA MET A 241 23.81 10.54 27.36
C MET A 241 22.62 9.60 27.64
N MET A 242 22.50 9.15 28.90
CA MET A 242 21.39 8.31 29.30
C MET A 242 20.07 9.08 29.31
N SER A 243 19.03 8.39 28.87
CA SER A 243 17.66 8.86 28.94
C SER A 243 16.71 7.74 29.37
N ILE A 244 15.56 8.09 29.92
CA ILE A 244 14.52 7.13 30.28
C ILE A 244 14.05 6.35 29.05
N GLN A 245 13.86 7.05 27.92
CA GLN A 245 13.59 6.43 26.62
C GLN A 245 14.68 5.42 26.24
N LYS A 246 15.97 5.79 26.32
CA LYS A 246 17.08 4.90 25.94
C LYS A 246 17.12 3.67 26.84
N GLY A 247 17.02 3.83 28.16
CA GLY A 247 17.05 2.70 29.10
C GLY A 247 15.88 1.72 28.94
N THR A 248 14.68 2.22 28.61
CA THR A 248 13.53 1.35 28.33
C THR A 248 13.65 0.66 26.97
N THR A 249 13.97 1.41 25.92
CA THR A 249 14.13 0.87 24.56
C THR A 249 15.30 -0.11 24.42
N SER A 250 16.41 0.09 25.11
CA SER A 250 17.59 -0.79 25.03
C SER A 250 17.33 -2.21 25.55
N VAL A 251 16.31 -2.39 26.39
CA VAL A 251 15.90 -3.70 26.90
C VAL A 251 14.80 -4.30 26.04
N LEU A 252 13.78 -3.49 25.71
CA LEU A 252 12.57 -4.00 25.06
C LEU A 252 12.74 -4.18 23.55
N GLN A 253 13.50 -3.32 22.84
CA GLN A 253 13.68 -3.50 21.39
C GLN A 253 14.37 -4.83 21.04
N PRO A 254 15.49 -5.22 21.70
CA PRO A 254 16.11 -6.53 21.44
C PRO A 254 15.24 -7.70 21.88
N LEU A 255 14.45 -7.53 22.95
CA LEU A 255 13.58 -8.58 23.46
C LEU A 255 12.49 -8.98 22.46
N PHE A 256 11.93 -8.01 21.75
CA PHE A 256 10.87 -8.20 20.75
C PHE A 256 11.39 -8.19 19.29
N ASP A 257 12.72 -8.19 19.10
CA ASP A 257 13.41 -8.01 17.80
C ASP A 257 12.74 -6.96 16.90
N CYS A 258 12.30 -5.86 17.51
CA CYS A 258 11.48 -4.87 16.81
C CYS A 258 12.36 -3.84 16.10
N LYS A 259 11.87 -3.33 14.96
CA LYS A 259 12.66 -2.41 14.12
C LYS A 259 12.96 -1.08 14.80
N SER A 260 12.01 -0.55 15.57
CA SER A 260 12.13 0.73 16.27
C SER A 260 11.09 0.84 17.37
N ALA A 261 11.18 1.87 18.21
CA ALA A 261 10.17 2.12 19.24
C ALA A 261 9.90 3.62 19.43
N LEU A 262 8.66 3.96 19.77
CA LEU A 262 8.22 5.31 20.10
C LEU A 262 7.88 5.39 21.59
N PHE A 263 8.46 6.38 22.27
CA PHE A 263 8.26 6.57 23.71
C PHE A 263 7.30 7.74 23.95
N HIS A 264 6.21 7.46 24.65
CA HIS A 264 5.18 8.43 25.03
C HIS A 264 5.11 8.49 26.55
N ALA A 265 5.23 9.67 27.14
CA ALA A 265 5.09 9.85 28.58
C ALA A 265 3.95 10.79 28.93
N ALA A 266 3.29 10.56 30.06
CA ALA A 266 2.26 11.43 30.60
C ALA A 266 2.90 12.67 31.23
N GLY A 267 3.32 13.62 30.39
CA GLY A 267 4.05 14.83 30.76
C GLY A 267 5.57 14.66 30.72
N ARG A 268 6.28 15.71 31.13
CA ARG A 268 7.75 15.81 31.07
C ARG A 268 8.31 16.38 32.37
N GLU A 269 9.53 15.99 32.70
CA GLU A 269 10.37 16.61 33.73
C GLU A 269 11.67 17.11 33.12
N ASP A 270 12.27 18.09 33.78
CA ASP A 270 13.58 18.61 33.40
C ASP A 270 14.70 17.63 33.76
N ILE A 271 15.85 17.83 33.12
CA ILE A 271 17.05 16.98 33.26
C ILE A 271 17.52 16.89 34.73
N ASP A 272 17.40 17.97 35.48
CA ASP A 272 17.81 18.07 36.87
C ASP A 272 16.70 17.67 37.86
N VAL A 273 15.47 17.37 37.39
CA VAL A 273 14.34 16.97 38.24
C VAL A 273 14.25 15.45 38.40
N ARG A 274 14.00 14.98 39.63
CA ARG A 274 13.74 13.55 39.94
C ARG A 274 12.24 13.22 39.85
N MET A 275 11.93 12.00 39.44
CA MET A 275 10.56 11.46 39.39
C MET A 275 10.42 10.29 40.36
N LEU A 276 9.92 10.57 41.56
CA LEU A 276 9.83 9.61 42.66
C LEU A 276 8.38 9.12 42.86
N GLY A 277 8.05 8.63 44.06
CA GLY A 277 6.70 8.19 44.40
C GLY A 277 6.24 7.00 43.55
N SER A 278 5.03 7.03 42.99
CA SER A 278 4.57 5.98 42.06
C SER A 278 5.23 6.02 40.68
N GLY A 279 6.07 7.02 40.39
CA GLY A 279 6.64 7.24 39.06
C GLY A 279 5.65 7.83 38.04
N ARG A 280 6.17 8.19 36.86
CA ARG A 280 5.40 8.79 35.76
C ARG A 280 4.92 7.70 34.78
N PRO A 281 3.62 7.67 34.43
CA PRO A 281 3.11 6.79 33.39
C PRO A 281 3.77 7.02 32.04
N PHE A 282 4.05 5.94 31.32
CA PHE A 282 4.51 5.96 29.94
C PHE A 282 3.90 4.81 29.13
N CYS A 283 3.95 4.95 27.81
CA CYS A 283 3.64 3.94 26.82
C CYS A 283 4.81 3.86 25.85
N LEU A 284 5.31 2.65 25.63
CA LEU A 284 6.31 2.37 24.61
C LEU A 284 5.64 1.58 23.49
N GLU A 285 5.62 2.15 22.29
CA GLU A 285 5.11 1.52 21.07
C GLU A 285 6.27 0.85 20.35
N LEU A 286 6.29 -0.49 20.31
CA LEU A 286 7.29 -1.28 19.61
C LEU A 286 6.82 -1.52 18.17
N LEU A 287 7.52 -0.93 17.21
CA LEU A 287 7.14 -0.94 15.80
C LEU A 287 7.79 -2.13 15.08
N GLN A 288 6.96 -2.85 14.30
CA GLN A 288 7.37 -4.05 13.55
C GLN A 288 8.09 -5.06 14.46
N PRO A 289 7.43 -5.50 15.56
CA PRO A 289 7.94 -6.61 16.37
C PRO A 289 7.95 -7.88 15.53
N LYS A 290 8.91 -8.77 15.77
CA LYS A 290 9.00 -10.06 15.09
C LYS A 290 8.52 -11.20 15.95
#